data_AF-A0A3C1L1F6-F1
#
_entry.id   AF-A0A3C1L1F6-F1
#
_cell.length_a   1.000
_cell.length_b   1.000
_cell.length_c   1.000
_cell.angle_alpha   90.00
_cell.angle_beta   90.00
_cell.angle_gamma   90.00
#
_symmetry.space_group_name_H-M   'P 1'
#
loop_
_entity.id
_entity.type
_entity.pdbx_description
1 polymer ?
#
loop_
_entity_poly.entity_id
_entity_poly.type
_entity_poly.pdbx_seq_one_letter_code
_entity_poly.pdbx_strand_id
1 'polypeptide(L)'
;MLWRLMMAGFQWNILLGVYNLLPVQPLDGGTITLIAAKRVWPKGQRAERFAYRLGFGVALAVACYGLAIGDQLILLVMGFAAYGNWTGMKELGQSPTARSEQPHQSVRMLVKKAREAFDQGDFDSASRLCHQARAEPLLSEDELRHVWQILSLSAARQRQWADAARYAQRVRGSADMARVEAVSIIALAEASLAREFLRSDVADYASPQQLESLRRLTRSTQ
;
A
#
# COMPACT_ATOMS: atom_id res chain seq x y z
N MET A 1 55.76 34.69 -4.95
CA MET A 1 55.02 33.95 -6.00
C MET A 1 54.41 32.65 -5.48
N LEU A 2 55.18 31.79 -4.80
CA LEU A 2 54.71 30.52 -4.22
C LEU A 2 53.45 30.64 -3.34
N TRP A 3 53.42 31.61 -2.42
CA TRP A 3 52.26 31.86 -1.55
C TRP A 3 50.94 32.09 -2.29
N ARG A 4 50.97 32.84 -3.41
CA ARG A 4 49.76 33.11 -4.22
C ARG A 4 49.23 31.84 -4.89
N LEU A 5 50.13 30.98 -5.37
CA LEU A 5 49.75 29.70 -5.97
C LEU A 5 49.17 28.73 -4.93
N MET A 6 49.74 28.70 -3.72
CA MET A 6 49.21 27.90 -2.61
C MET A 6 47.81 28.36 -2.19
N MET A 7 47.60 29.67 -2.06
CA MET A 7 46.28 30.22 -1.70
C MET A 7 45.24 29.98 -2.81
N ALA A 8 45.61 30.11 -4.08
CA ALA A 8 44.72 29.81 -5.20
C ALA A 8 44.34 28.32 -5.23
N GLY A 9 45.30 27.41 -5.02
CA GLY A 9 45.04 25.97 -4.95
C GLY A 9 44.13 25.60 -3.77
N PHE A 10 44.32 26.25 -2.62
CA PHE A 10 43.47 26.05 -1.44
C PHE A 10 42.03 26.51 -1.69
N GLN A 11 41.84 27.70 -2.26
CA GLN A 11 40.52 28.24 -2.63
C GLN A 11 39.80 27.32 -3.62
N TRP A 12 40.53 26.80 -4.61
CA TRP A 12 39.97 25.87 -5.60
C TRP A 12 39.52 24.55 -4.97
N ASN A 13 40.31 23.97 -4.07
CA ASN A 13 39.94 22.75 -3.34
C ASN A 13 38.69 22.95 -2.48
N ILE A 14 38.57 24.10 -1.80
CA ILE A 14 37.36 24.43 -1.03
C ILE A 14 36.16 24.55 -1.96
N LEU A 15 36.31 25.24 -3.09
CA LEU A 15 35.21 25.43 -4.05
C LEU A 15 34.74 24.10 -4.62
N LEU A 16 35.66 23.21 -5.01
CA LEU A 16 35.36 21.85 -5.44
C LEU A 16 34.71 21.02 -4.33
N GLY A 17 35.16 21.18 -3.08
CA GLY A 17 34.56 20.52 -1.93
C GLY A 17 33.10 20.95 -1.71
N VAL A 18 32.83 22.25 -1.74
CA VAL A 18 31.46 22.80 -1.63
C VAL A 18 30.60 22.33 -2.80
N TYR A 19 31.15 22.33 -4.01
CA TYR A 19 30.48 21.84 -5.20
C TYR A 19 30.08 20.36 -5.07
N ASN A 20 30.98 19.50 -4.62
CA ASN A 20 30.69 18.07 -4.42
C ASN A 20 29.66 17.81 -3.32
N LEU A 21 29.51 18.74 -2.38
CA LEU A 21 28.52 18.64 -1.30
C LEU A 21 27.12 19.14 -1.70
N LEU A 22 26.96 19.65 -2.93
CA LEU A 22 25.64 20.06 -3.42
C LEU A 22 24.69 18.85 -3.47
N PRO A 23 23.40 19.01 -3.12
CA PRO A 23 22.44 17.92 -3.06
C PRO A 23 21.96 17.47 -4.44
N VAL A 24 22.88 17.27 -5.40
CA VAL A 24 22.62 17.01 -6.82
C VAL A 24 23.23 15.66 -7.20
N GLN A 25 22.44 14.73 -7.73
CA GLN A 25 22.99 13.47 -8.27
C GLN A 25 23.76 13.74 -9.58
N PRO A 26 24.93 13.10 -9.82
CA PRO A 26 25.57 12.02 -9.06
C PRO A 26 26.64 12.48 -8.05
N LEU A 27 26.63 13.75 -7.61
CA LEU A 27 27.61 14.26 -6.64
C LEU A 27 27.40 13.64 -5.26
N ASP A 28 28.45 13.64 -4.44
CA ASP A 28 28.44 13.05 -3.08
C ASP A 28 27.32 13.61 -2.20
N GLY A 29 27.06 14.92 -2.30
CA GLY A 29 25.98 15.59 -1.58
C GLY A 29 24.59 15.06 -1.94
N GLY A 30 24.38 14.60 -3.17
CA GLY A 30 23.14 13.94 -3.59
C GLY A 30 22.92 12.61 -2.85
N THR A 31 23.98 11.82 -2.67
CA THR A 31 23.92 10.55 -1.94
C THR A 31 23.69 10.76 -0.45
N ILE A 32 24.36 11.74 0.15
CA ILE A 32 24.15 12.12 1.56
C ILE A 32 22.70 12.57 1.77
N THR A 33 22.17 13.41 0.88
CA THR A 33 20.77 13.86 0.91
C THR A 33 19.80 12.68 0.85
N LEU A 34 20.07 11.72 -0.04
CA LEU A 34 19.24 10.52 -0.16
C LEU A 34 19.26 9.68 1.12
N ILE A 35 20.43 9.47 1.72
CA ILE A 35 20.57 8.71 2.98
C ILE A 35 19.84 9.43 4.11
N ALA A 36 20.00 10.76 4.21
CA ALA A 36 19.30 11.57 5.21
C ALA A 36 17.77 11.50 5.00
N ALA A 37 17.31 11.61 3.75
CA ALA A 37 15.89 11.48 3.41
C ALA A 37 15.37 10.08 3.73
N LYS A 38 16.15 9.01 3.51
CA LYS A 38 15.80 7.64 3.90
C LYS A 38 15.72 7.45 5.41
N ARG A 39 16.44 8.24 6.21
CA ARG A 39 16.31 8.23 7.67
C ARG A 39 14.98 8.82 8.15
N VAL A 40 14.46 9.83 7.44
CA VAL A 40 13.15 10.45 7.74
C VAL A 40 11.99 9.64 7.14
N TRP A 41 12.16 9.13 5.93
CA TRP A 41 11.19 8.29 5.21
C TRP A 41 11.81 6.92 4.89
N PRO A 42 11.87 6.00 5.88
CA PRO A 42 12.51 4.70 5.72
C PRO A 42 11.75 3.76 4.78
N LYS A 43 10.45 3.99 4.60
CA LYS A 43 9.61 3.19 3.71
C LYS A 43 9.27 4.01 2.46
N GLY A 44 9.72 3.48 1.34
CA GLY A 44 9.26 3.83 0.02
C GLY A 44 10.05 4.88 -0.76
N GLN A 45 9.47 5.36 -1.86
CA GLN A 45 10.06 6.22 -2.88
C GLN A 45 10.00 7.70 -2.50
N ARG A 46 9.40 8.05 -1.36
CA ARG A 46 9.30 9.44 -0.92
C ARG A 46 10.69 10.05 -0.72
N ALA A 47 11.62 9.31 -0.12
CA ALA A 47 12.99 9.76 0.08
C ALA A 47 13.72 10.00 -1.25
N GLU A 48 13.57 9.07 -2.20
CA GLU A 48 14.19 9.15 -3.52
C GLU A 48 13.61 10.32 -4.33
N ARG A 49 12.27 10.43 -4.41
CA ARG A 49 11.61 11.56 -5.08
C ARG A 49 12.00 12.90 -4.46
N PHE A 50 12.14 12.98 -3.14
CA PHE A 50 12.58 14.18 -2.46
C PHE A 50 14.02 14.55 -2.86
N ALA A 51 14.94 13.58 -2.81
CA ALA A 51 16.34 13.80 -3.16
C ALA A 51 16.50 14.30 -4.61
N TYR A 52 15.86 13.65 -5.58
CA TYR A 52 15.93 14.08 -6.98
C TYR A 52 15.25 15.43 -7.23
N ARG A 53 14.14 15.75 -6.55
CA ARG A 53 13.48 17.07 -6.65
C ARG A 53 14.36 18.18 -6.10
N LEU A 54 14.99 17.93 -4.96
CA LEU A 54 15.91 18.89 -4.35
C LEU A 54 17.13 19.10 -5.26
N GLY A 55 17.72 18.01 -5.77
CA GLY A 55 18.85 18.08 -6.70
C GLY A 55 18.51 18.76 -8.01
N PHE A 56 17.35 18.48 -8.59
CA PHE A 56 16.85 19.18 -9.78
C PHE A 56 16.71 20.68 -9.51
N GLY A 57 16.07 21.07 -8.40
CA GLY A 57 15.87 22.48 -8.05
C GLY A 57 17.18 23.23 -7.83
N VAL A 58 18.14 22.62 -7.11
CA VAL A 58 19.46 23.22 -6.87
C VAL A 58 20.26 23.32 -8.18
N ALA A 59 20.34 22.25 -8.97
CA ALA A 59 21.06 22.26 -10.24
C ALA A 59 20.48 23.30 -11.20
N LEU A 60 19.16 23.40 -11.30
CA LEU A 60 18.49 24.39 -12.14
C LEU A 60 18.79 25.83 -11.66
N ALA A 61 18.75 26.08 -10.36
CA ALA A 61 19.07 27.39 -9.79
C ALA A 61 20.53 27.81 -10.09
N VAL A 62 21.49 26.89 -9.93
CA VAL A 62 22.90 27.16 -10.24
C VAL A 62 23.14 27.30 -11.75
N ALA A 63 22.44 26.54 -12.59
CA ALA A 63 22.49 26.72 -14.04
C ALA A 63 21.99 28.12 -14.46
N CYS A 64 20.86 28.57 -13.91
CA CYS A 64 20.34 29.93 -14.12
C CYS A 64 21.31 31.01 -13.63
N TYR A 65 21.99 30.77 -12.51
CA TYR A 65 23.05 31.66 -12.02
C TYR A 65 24.23 31.72 -12.99
N GLY A 66 24.70 30.58 -13.50
CA GLY A 66 25.75 30.51 -14.52
C GLY A 66 25.40 31.29 -15.78
N LEU A 67 24.14 31.20 -16.23
CA LEU A 67 23.63 32.00 -17.35
C LEU A 67 23.67 33.50 -17.05
N ALA A 68 23.29 33.92 -15.84
CA ALA A 68 23.25 35.34 -15.44
C ALA A 68 24.64 35.99 -15.40
N ILE A 69 25.68 35.23 -15.03
CA ILE A 69 27.08 35.71 -15.01
C ILE A 69 27.83 35.49 -16.33
N GLY A 70 27.21 34.82 -17.31
CA GLY A 70 27.83 34.48 -18.59
C GLY A 70 28.82 33.31 -18.55
N ASP A 71 28.84 32.54 -17.46
CA ASP A 71 29.69 31.35 -17.34
C ASP A 71 29.01 30.15 -18.00
N GLN A 72 29.40 29.91 -19.26
CA GLN A 72 28.88 28.83 -20.09
C GLN A 72 29.20 27.44 -19.52
N LEU A 73 30.32 27.29 -18.80
CA LEU A 73 30.72 26.00 -18.23
C LEU A 73 29.79 25.61 -17.08
N ILE A 74 29.53 26.54 -16.15
CA ILE A 74 28.59 26.30 -15.03
C ILE A 74 27.21 26.00 -15.58
N LEU A 75 26.72 26.79 -16.53
CA LEU A 75 25.43 26.57 -17.18
C LEU A 75 25.33 25.15 -17.79
N LEU A 76 26.34 24.73 -18.55
CA LEU A 76 26.33 23.43 -19.22
C LEU A 76 26.35 22.28 -18.20
N VAL A 77 27.28 22.32 -17.24
CA VAL A 77 27.46 21.23 -16.27
C VAL A 77 26.23 21.10 -15.37
N MET A 78 25.73 22.22 -14.85
CA MET A 78 24.54 22.20 -13.99
C MET A 78 23.26 21.93 -14.77
N GLY A 79 23.16 22.39 -16.02
CA GLY A 79 22.05 22.05 -16.90
C GLY A 79 21.98 20.54 -17.16
N PHE A 80 23.13 19.89 -17.39
CA PHE A 80 23.19 18.44 -17.55
C PHE A 80 22.84 17.70 -16.26
N ALA A 81 23.33 18.19 -15.11
CA ALA A 81 22.98 17.62 -13.80
C ALA A 81 21.47 17.76 -13.51
N ALA A 82 20.87 18.91 -13.82
CA ALA A 82 19.43 19.11 -13.71
C ALA A 82 18.67 18.12 -14.61
N TYR A 83 19.10 17.95 -15.86
CA TYR A 83 18.51 16.97 -16.77
C TYR A 83 18.59 15.54 -16.21
N GLY A 84 19.74 15.12 -15.68
CA GLY A 84 19.92 13.80 -15.06
C GLY A 84 19.03 13.57 -13.83
N ASN A 85 18.82 14.60 -13.00
CA ASN A 85 17.90 14.50 -11.87
C ASN A 85 16.44 14.42 -12.35
N TRP A 86 16.10 15.15 -13.41
CA TRP A 86 14.77 15.09 -14.02
C TRP A 86 14.45 13.70 -14.63
N THR A 87 15.41 13.10 -15.34
CA THR A 87 15.25 11.73 -15.87
C THR A 87 15.15 10.72 -14.74
N GLY A 88 15.98 10.84 -13.70
CA GLY A 88 15.89 10.00 -12.50
C GLY A 88 14.52 10.04 -11.83
N MET A 89 13.87 11.22 -11.74
CA MET A 89 12.49 11.31 -11.26
C MET A 89 11.48 10.55 -12.12
N LYS A 90 11.63 10.58 -13.45
CA LYS A 90 10.74 9.85 -14.37
C LYS A 90 10.92 8.35 -14.24
N GLU A 91 12.15 7.89 -14.16
CA GLU A 91 12.50 6.47 -14.00
C GLU A 91 12.01 5.90 -12.67
N LEU A 92 12.11 6.68 -11.59
CA LEU A 92 11.53 6.29 -10.30
C LEU A 92 10.03 6.01 -10.39
N GLY A 93 9.28 6.78 -11.19
CA GLY A 93 7.86 6.52 -11.41
C GLY A 93 7.56 5.23 -12.17
N GLN A 94 8.54 4.70 -12.91
CA GLN A 94 8.42 3.48 -13.72
C GLN A 94 9.02 2.25 -13.03
N SER A 95 9.83 2.43 -11.99
CA SER A 95 10.46 1.33 -11.26
C SER A 95 9.43 0.36 -10.66
N PRO A 96 9.68 -0.97 -10.67
CA PRO A 96 8.83 -1.95 -10.00
C PRO A 96 8.60 -1.66 -8.52
N THR A 97 9.54 -1.00 -7.84
CA THR A 97 9.36 -0.57 -6.44
C THR A 97 8.32 0.55 -6.30
N ALA A 98 8.14 1.39 -7.32
CA ALA A 98 7.07 2.40 -7.38
C ALA A 98 5.70 1.73 -7.43
N ARG A 99 5.61 0.68 -8.24
CA ARG A 99 4.41 -0.16 -8.34
C ARG A 99 4.15 -0.93 -7.05
N SER A 100 5.17 -1.16 -6.22
CA SER A 100 5.07 -1.82 -4.91
C SER A 100 4.63 -0.88 -3.77
N GLU A 101 4.65 0.44 -3.97
CA GLU A 101 4.03 1.42 -3.05
C GLU A 101 2.58 1.77 -3.40
N GLN A 102 2.22 1.70 -4.68
CA GLN A 102 0.85 1.81 -5.16
C GLN A 102 -0.10 0.60 -4.90
N PRO A 103 0.30 -0.60 -4.46
CA PRO A 103 -0.61 -1.73 -4.24
C PRO A 103 -1.66 -1.38 -3.18
N HIS A 104 -1.28 -0.58 -2.19
CA HIS A 104 -2.23 -0.18 -1.16
C HIS A 104 -3.36 0.69 -1.75
N GLN A 105 -3.08 1.48 -2.78
CA GLN A 105 -4.10 2.30 -3.45
C GLN A 105 -4.97 1.45 -4.39
N SER A 106 -4.39 0.53 -5.16
CA SER A 106 -5.17 -0.37 -6.01
C SER A 106 -6.07 -1.28 -5.18
N VAL A 107 -5.55 -1.85 -4.09
CA VAL A 107 -6.31 -2.66 -3.12
C VAL A 107 -7.43 -1.84 -2.50
N ARG A 108 -7.16 -0.63 -1.99
CA ARG A 108 -8.21 0.24 -1.43
C ARG A 108 -9.29 0.55 -2.44
N MET A 109 -8.92 0.77 -3.70
CA MET A 109 -9.88 0.97 -4.79
C MET A 109 -10.70 -0.28 -5.08
N LEU A 110 -10.10 -1.48 -5.04
CA LEU A 110 -10.82 -2.75 -5.20
C LEU A 110 -11.81 -2.98 -4.06
N VAL A 111 -11.40 -2.80 -2.80
CA VAL A 111 -12.26 -2.95 -1.63
C VAL A 111 -13.39 -1.91 -1.65
N LYS A 112 -13.10 -0.66 -2.01
CA LYS A 112 -14.12 0.39 -2.18
C LYS A 112 -15.13 0.02 -3.26
N LYS A 113 -14.69 -0.42 -4.45
CA LYS A 113 -15.59 -0.85 -5.52
C LYS A 113 -16.40 -2.08 -5.13
N ALA A 114 -15.80 -3.03 -4.41
CA ALA A 114 -16.50 -4.21 -3.92
C ALA A 114 -17.64 -3.81 -2.96
N ARG A 115 -17.38 -2.82 -2.10
CA ARG A 115 -18.40 -2.27 -1.21
C ARG A 115 -19.51 -1.55 -1.97
N GLU A 116 -19.16 -0.71 -2.94
CA GLU A 116 -20.15 -0.03 -3.79
C GLU A 116 -21.03 -1.03 -4.57
N ALA A 117 -20.44 -2.08 -5.14
CA ALA A 117 -21.19 -3.14 -5.81
C ALA A 117 -22.12 -3.89 -4.84
N PHE A 118 -21.64 -4.18 -3.63
CA PHE A 118 -22.44 -4.81 -2.58
C PHE A 118 -23.64 -3.95 -2.17
N ASP A 119 -23.41 -2.65 -1.95
CA ASP A 119 -24.45 -1.69 -1.56
C ASP A 119 -25.49 -1.50 -2.67
N GLN A 120 -25.10 -1.69 -3.95
CA GLN A 120 -26.00 -1.70 -5.12
C GLN A 120 -26.75 -3.04 -5.31
N GLY A 121 -26.43 -4.06 -4.52
CA GLY A 121 -27.01 -5.41 -4.67
C GLY A 121 -26.37 -6.27 -5.76
N ASP A 122 -25.28 -5.80 -6.40
CA ASP A 122 -24.49 -6.59 -7.34
C ASP A 122 -23.49 -7.48 -6.57
N PHE A 123 -24.03 -8.54 -5.97
CA PHE A 123 -23.27 -9.46 -5.12
C PHE A 123 -22.22 -10.28 -5.89
N ASP A 124 -22.41 -10.50 -7.19
CA ASP A 124 -21.46 -11.22 -8.04
C ASP A 124 -20.21 -10.36 -8.29
N SER A 125 -20.40 -9.10 -8.69
CA SER A 125 -19.28 -8.17 -8.86
C SER A 125 -18.58 -7.87 -7.53
N ALA A 126 -19.33 -7.73 -6.43
CA ALA A 126 -18.75 -7.57 -5.10
C ALA A 126 -17.83 -8.75 -4.74
N SER A 127 -18.31 -9.99 -4.96
CA SER A 127 -17.55 -11.20 -4.69
C SER A 127 -16.27 -11.29 -5.54
N ARG A 128 -16.37 -11.03 -6.85
CA ARG A 128 -15.21 -11.02 -7.77
C ARG A 128 -14.15 -10.00 -7.35
N LEU A 129 -14.56 -8.77 -7.04
CA LEU A 129 -13.65 -7.71 -6.61
C LEU A 129 -12.98 -8.04 -5.27
N CYS A 130 -13.70 -8.65 -4.33
CA CYS A 130 -13.13 -9.13 -3.08
C CYS A 130 -12.12 -10.26 -3.28
N HIS A 131 -12.39 -11.22 -4.18
CA HIS A 131 -11.43 -12.26 -4.51
C HIS A 131 -10.16 -11.70 -5.16
N GLN A 132 -10.30 -10.70 -6.03
CA GLN A 132 -9.16 -9.99 -6.61
C GLN A 132 -8.38 -9.24 -5.54
N ALA A 133 -9.05 -8.49 -4.65
CA ALA A 133 -8.41 -7.80 -3.55
C ALA A 133 -7.64 -8.80 -2.66
N ARG A 134 -8.22 -9.94 -2.31
CA ARG A 134 -7.56 -10.97 -1.48
C ARG A 134 -6.26 -11.52 -2.08
N ALA A 135 -6.12 -11.51 -3.41
CA ALA A 135 -4.91 -11.98 -4.07
C ALA A 135 -3.72 -11.00 -3.94
N GLU A 136 -3.97 -9.78 -3.46
CA GLU A 136 -2.95 -8.76 -3.29
C GLU A 136 -2.18 -8.96 -1.97
N PRO A 137 -0.83 -9.00 -2.00
CA PRO A 137 -0.01 -9.41 -0.85
C PRO A 137 0.09 -8.38 0.28
N LEU A 138 -0.49 -7.19 0.11
CA LEU A 138 -0.31 -6.02 0.98
C LEU A 138 -1.58 -5.56 1.68
N LEU A 139 -2.59 -6.42 1.84
CA LEU A 139 -3.77 -6.09 2.65
C LEU A 139 -3.38 -5.97 4.13
N SER A 140 -3.84 -4.89 4.76
CA SER A 140 -3.88 -4.85 6.22
C SER A 140 -4.89 -5.89 6.75
N GLU A 141 -4.68 -6.36 7.99
CA GLU A 141 -5.60 -7.29 8.66
C GLU A 141 -7.04 -6.76 8.72
N ASP A 142 -7.20 -5.45 8.91
CA ASP A 142 -8.53 -4.81 8.95
C ASP A 142 -9.19 -4.75 7.56
N GLU A 143 -8.42 -4.51 6.49
CA GLU A 143 -8.95 -4.59 5.12
C GLU A 143 -9.31 -6.02 4.74
N LEU A 144 -8.47 -7.00 5.12
CA LEU A 144 -8.73 -8.41 4.87
C LEU A 144 -10.00 -8.86 5.61
N ARG A 145 -10.21 -8.40 6.84
CA ARG A 145 -11.45 -8.63 7.60
C ARG A 145 -12.68 -8.10 6.86
N HIS A 146 -12.63 -6.87 6.34
CA HIS A 146 -13.71 -6.30 5.55
C HIS A 146 -13.97 -7.08 4.25
N VAL A 147 -12.92 -7.52 3.56
CA VAL A 147 -13.04 -8.35 2.35
C VAL A 147 -13.80 -9.65 2.67
N TRP A 148 -13.45 -10.33 3.76
CA TRP A 148 -14.15 -11.55 4.17
C TRP A 148 -15.60 -11.30 4.59
N GLN A 149 -15.91 -10.17 5.24
CA GLN A 149 -17.28 -9.80 5.58
C GLN A 149 -18.14 -9.63 4.32
N ILE A 150 -17.64 -8.89 3.33
CA ILE A 150 -18.36 -8.67 2.06
C ILE A 150 -18.54 -10.00 1.32
N LEU A 151 -17.51 -10.86 1.28
CA LEU A 151 -17.60 -12.19 0.67
C LEU A 151 -18.67 -13.06 1.34
N SER A 152 -18.66 -13.14 2.67
CA SER A 152 -19.62 -13.94 3.44
C SER A 152 -21.06 -13.47 3.20
N LEU A 153 -21.29 -12.16 3.28
CA LEU A 153 -22.61 -11.58 3.04
C LEU A 153 -23.07 -11.76 1.59
N SER A 154 -22.18 -11.56 0.61
CA SER A 154 -22.48 -11.72 -0.81
C SER A 154 -22.84 -13.17 -1.15
N ALA A 155 -22.10 -14.14 -0.60
CA ALA A 155 -22.36 -15.56 -0.78
C ALA A 155 -23.71 -15.95 -0.13
N ALA A 156 -24.01 -15.45 1.06
CA ALA A 156 -25.29 -15.69 1.73
C ALA A 156 -26.47 -15.15 0.91
N ARG A 157 -26.34 -13.95 0.34
CA ARG A 157 -27.36 -13.35 -0.55
C ARG A 157 -27.58 -14.14 -1.83
N GLN A 158 -26.53 -14.77 -2.35
CA GLN A 158 -26.58 -15.67 -3.51
C GLN A 158 -26.98 -17.12 -3.15
N ARG A 159 -27.34 -17.40 -1.89
CA ARG A 159 -27.69 -18.73 -1.37
C ARG A 159 -26.55 -19.76 -1.51
N GLN A 160 -25.31 -19.31 -1.60
CA GLN A 160 -24.11 -20.14 -1.56
C GLN A 160 -23.72 -20.39 -0.10
N TRP A 161 -24.56 -21.13 0.62
CA TRP A 161 -24.47 -21.26 2.08
C TRP A 161 -23.16 -21.87 2.57
N ALA A 162 -22.59 -22.83 1.84
CA ALA A 162 -21.31 -23.45 2.19
C ALA A 162 -20.17 -22.43 2.21
N ASP A 163 -20.08 -21.58 1.19
CA ASP A 163 -19.05 -20.55 1.09
C ASP A 163 -19.31 -19.42 2.09
N ALA A 164 -20.57 -19.03 2.28
CA ALA A 164 -20.95 -18.02 3.26
C ALA A 164 -20.50 -18.39 4.69
N ALA A 165 -20.72 -19.64 5.12
CA ALA A 165 -20.26 -20.17 6.39
C ALA A 165 -18.72 -20.18 6.49
N ARG A 166 -18.04 -20.71 5.47
CA ARG A 166 -16.57 -20.74 5.42
C ARG A 166 -15.93 -19.36 5.50
N TYR A 167 -16.52 -18.36 4.84
CA TYR A 167 -16.03 -16.98 4.89
C TYR A 167 -16.34 -16.31 6.23
N ALA A 168 -17.51 -16.55 6.82
CA ALA A 168 -17.87 -16.01 8.13
C ALA A 168 -16.89 -16.48 9.22
N GLN A 169 -16.45 -17.74 9.18
CA GLN A 169 -15.47 -18.30 10.12
C GLN A 169 -14.11 -17.58 10.10
N ARG A 170 -13.76 -16.90 9.00
CA ARG A 170 -12.52 -16.11 8.89
C ARG A 170 -12.62 -14.76 9.61
N VAL A 171 -13.83 -14.32 9.98
CA VAL A 171 -14.10 -13.05 10.66
C VAL A 171 -14.71 -13.30 12.03
N ARG A 172 -13.96 -13.98 12.90
CA ARG A 172 -14.38 -14.23 14.28
C ARG A 172 -14.51 -12.94 15.08
N GLY A 173 -15.39 -12.97 16.10
CA GLY A 173 -15.63 -11.83 16.99
C GLY A 173 -16.60 -10.77 16.45
N SER A 174 -17.16 -10.96 15.25
CA SER A 174 -18.20 -10.09 14.71
C SER A 174 -19.58 -10.74 14.88
N ALA A 175 -20.47 -10.12 15.67
CA ALA A 175 -21.81 -10.64 15.92
C ALA A 175 -22.61 -10.87 14.62
N ASP A 176 -22.46 -9.97 13.65
CA ASP A 176 -23.11 -10.10 12.34
C ASP A 176 -22.62 -11.33 11.57
N MET A 177 -21.33 -11.66 11.65
CA MET A 177 -20.76 -12.81 10.94
C MET A 177 -21.16 -14.12 11.61
N ALA A 178 -21.23 -14.15 12.95
CA ALA A 178 -21.77 -15.30 13.68
C ALA A 178 -23.22 -15.60 13.30
N ARG A 179 -24.04 -14.56 13.08
CA ARG A 179 -25.42 -14.73 12.59
C ARG A 179 -25.47 -15.26 11.16
N VAL A 180 -24.62 -14.75 10.26
CA VAL A 180 -24.52 -15.23 8.87
C VAL A 180 -24.08 -16.70 8.85
N GLU A 181 -23.10 -17.07 9.67
CA GLU A 181 -22.64 -18.45 9.82
C GLU A 181 -23.78 -19.35 10.31
N ALA A 182 -24.46 -18.97 11.39
CA ALA A 182 -25.58 -19.74 11.93
C ALA A 182 -26.70 -19.96 10.90
N VAL A 183 -27.13 -18.90 10.17
CA VAL A 183 -28.14 -19.05 9.11
C VAL A 183 -27.66 -19.97 8.01
N SER A 184 -26.40 -19.85 7.60
CA SER A 184 -25.82 -20.65 6.53
C SER A 184 -25.76 -22.14 6.91
N ILE A 185 -25.37 -22.45 8.16
CA ILE A 185 -25.37 -23.83 8.68
C ILE A 185 -26.78 -24.41 8.77
N ILE A 186 -27.75 -23.62 9.24
CA ILE A 186 -29.17 -24.04 9.27
C ILE A 186 -29.66 -24.35 7.86
N ALA A 187 -29.32 -23.50 6.88
CA ALA A 187 -29.73 -23.68 5.48
C ALA A 187 -29.10 -24.90 4.81
N LEU A 188 -27.87 -25.28 5.20
CA LEU A 188 -27.22 -26.51 4.74
C LEU A 188 -27.78 -27.78 5.40
N ALA A 189 -28.45 -27.64 6.55
CA ALA A 189 -28.92 -28.74 7.39
C ALA A 189 -27.81 -29.74 7.80
N GLU A 190 -26.56 -29.28 7.92
CA GLU A 190 -25.42 -30.12 8.27
C GLU A 190 -25.21 -30.20 9.80
N ALA A 191 -25.56 -31.34 10.39
CA ALA A 191 -25.49 -31.56 11.84
C ALA A 191 -24.07 -31.57 12.42
N SER A 192 -23.03 -31.87 11.62
CA SER A 192 -21.62 -31.75 12.02
C SER A 192 -21.23 -30.30 12.26
N LEU A 193 -21.49 -29.42 11.28
CA LEU A 193 -21.23 -27.98 11.37
C LEU A 193 -22.04 -27.34 12.50
N ALA A 194 -23.31 -27.74 12.68
CA ALA A 194 -24.14 -27.23 13.77
C ALA A 194 -23.55 -27.56 15.15
N ARG A 195 -23.02 -28.77 15.35
CA ARG A 195 -22.34 -29.16 16.61
C ARG A 195 -21.07 -28.36 16.85
N GLU A 196 -20.28 -28.14 15.79
CA GLU A 196 -19.06 -27.33 15.89
C GLU A 196 -19.37 -25.88 16.25
N PHE A 197 -20.33 -25.27 15.55
CA PHE A 197 -20.76 -23.90 15.82
C PHE A 197 -21.28 -23.74 17.26
N LEU A 198 -22.14 -24.64 17.74
CA LEU A 198 -22.69 -24.57 19.11
C LEU A 198 -21.64 -24.72 20.22
N ARG A 199 -20.44 -25.24 19.92
CA ARG A 199 -19.32 -25.34 20.86
C ARG A 199 -18.38 -24.15 20.80
N SER A 200 -18.52 -23.29 19.81
CA SER A 200 -17.67 -22.11 19.63
C SER A 200 -18.11 -20.96 20.53
N ASP A 201 -17.16 -20.07 20.82
CA ASP A 201 -17.38 -18.80 21.52
C ASP A 201 -18.29 -17.83 20.75
N VAL A 202 -18.40 -18.00 19.42
CA VAL A 202 -19.27 -17.15 18.60
C VAL A 202 -20.76 -17.53 18.66
N ALA A 203 -21.10 -18.67 19.26
CA ALA A 203 -22.50 -19.10 19.43
C ALA A 203 -23.32 -18.10 20.25
N ASP A 204 -22.70 -17.40 21.19
CA ASP A 204 -23.35 -16.41 22.06
C ASP A 204 -23.91 -15.20 21.30
N TYR A 205 -23.43 -14.96 20.06
CA TYR A 205 -23.93 -13.89 19.21
C TYR A 205 -25.12 -14.29 18.32
N ALA A 206 -25.41 -15.59 18.22
CA ALA A 206 -26.55 -16.08 17.46
C ALA A 206 -27.86 -15.80 18.20
N SER A 207 -28.93 -15.55 17.45
CA SER A 207 -30.25 -15.37 18.05
C SER A 207 -30.75 -16.66 18.71
N PRO A 208 -31.59 -16.57 19.76
CA PRO A 208 -32.16 -17.75 20.41
C PRO A 208 -32.89 -18.70 19.46
N GLN A 209 -33.56 -18.15 18.43
CA GLN A 209 -34.23 -18.94 17.39
C GLN A 209 -33.24 -19.74 16.54
N GLN A 210 -32.12 -19.13 16.13
CA GLN A 210 -31.07 -19.82 15.39
C GLN A 210 -30.44 -20.94 16.23
N LEU A 211 -30.14 -20.67 17.49
CA LEU A 211 -29.60 -21.66 18.42
C LEU A 211 -30.53 -22.86 18.59
N GLU A 212 -31.84 -22.61 18.71
CA GLU A 212 -32.83 -23.68 18.80
C GLU A 212 -32.91 -24.51 17.51
N SER A 213 -32.90 -23.88 16.34
CA SER A 213 -32.85 -24.57 15.05
C SER A 213 -31.60 -25.44 14.90
N LEU A 214 -30.43 -24.92 15.27
CA LEU A 214 -29.19 -25.68 15.26
C LEU A 214 -29.26 -26.88 16.21
N ARG A 215 -29.77 -26.71 17.44
CA ARG A 215 -29.95 -27.81 18.39
C ARG A 215 -30.87 -28.90 17.84
N ARG A 216 -31.97 -28.53 17.18
CA ARG A 216 -32.87 -29.50 16.53
C ARG A 216 -32.16 -30.31 15.46
N LEU A 217 -31.38 -29.66 14.59
CA LEU A 217 -30.56 -30.33 13.58
C LEU A 217 -29.59 -31.35 14.21
N THR A 218 -28.96 -31.00 15.34
CA THR A 218 -28.03 -31.93 16.01
C THR A 218 -28.71 -33.16 16.63
N ARG A 219 -29.98 -33.04 17.05
CA ARG A 219 -30.74 -34.15 17.65
C ARG A 219 -31.31 -35.11 16.61
N SER A 220 -31.65 -34.63 15.41
CA SER A 220 -32.26 -35.47 14.35
C SER A 220 -31.31 -36.50 13.73
N THR A 221 -30.00 -36.42 14.00
CA THR A 221 -28.98 -37.31 13.42
C THR A 221 -28.47 -38.36 14.42
N GLN A 222 -29.05 -38.42 15.62
CA GLN A 222 -28.80 -39.46 16.62
C GLN A 222 -29.87 -40.54 16.52
#